data_AF-A0A8S2LC64-F1
#
_entry.id   AF-A0A8S2LC64-F1
#
_cell.length_a   1.000
_cell.length_b   1.000
_cell.length_c   1.000
_cell.angle_alpha   90.00
_cell.angle_beta   90.00
_cell.angle_gamma   90.00
#
_symmetry.space_group_name_H-M   'P 1'
#
loop_
_entity.id
_entity.type
_entity.pdbx_description
1 polymer ?
#
loop_
_entity_poly.entity_id
_entity_poly.type
_entity_poly.pdbx_seq_one_letter_code
_entity_poly.pdbx_strand_id
1 'polypeptide(L)'
;DKTRFLRAFDQMNALLADEQNWSMISEELAAAGIRSPTVYNVGIDFMLLEGFEILDSPPSAMRAILQNRWFSETFREQALNKAVSCALKVRRATAKYQDGFLTTFLTLIEDMAPIFAWGVLGPDCAVKSMCIFLKNAVLDFARSLYDLQQTDYSSLPALTSDIDRQINNLLYTIVKEMNIDPSILLNHQLVPSTVHFH
;
A
#
# COMPACT_ATOMS: atom_id res chain seq x y z
N ASP A 1 -15.68 -6.42 -1.25
CA ASP A 1 -16.23 -7.30 -2.31
C ASP A 1 -15.12 -7.62 -3.29
N LYS A 2 -14.81 -8.91 -3.52
CA LYS A 2 -13.68 -9.32 -4.40
C LYS A 2 -13.80 -8.75 -5.81
N THR A 3 -15.03 -8.68 -6.35
CA THR A 3 -15.29 -8.18 -7.69
C THR A 3 -14.99 -6.70 -7.81
N ARG A 4 -15.27 -5.93 -6.75
CA ARG A 4 -14.99 -4.49 -6.68
C ARG A 4 -13.49 -4.22 -6.70
N PHE A 5 -12.73 -4.95 -5.90
CA PHE A 5 -11.27 -4.82 -5.86
C PHE A 5 -10.64 -5.13 -7.23
N LEU A 6 -11.01 -6.27 -7.83
CA LEU A 6 -10.47 -6.68 -9.14
C LEU A 6 -10.78 -5.64 -10.21
N ARG A 7 -12.01 -5.11 -10.24
CA ARG A 7 -12.38 -4.04 -11.18
C ARG A 7 -11.55 -2.77 -10.99
N ALA A 8 -11.33 -2.34 -9.74
CA ALA A 8 -10.52 -1.17 -9.45
C ALA A 8 -9.04 -1.39 -9.82
N PHE A 9 -8.56 -2.62 -9.66
CA PHE A 9 -7.20 -3.02 -10.06
C PHE A 9 -7.04 -3.02 -11.58
N ASP A 10 -8.00 -3.58 -12.32
CA ASP A 10 -8.00 -3.56 -13.78
C ASP A 10 -8.08 -2.12 -14.33
N GLN A 11 -8.88 -1.27 -13.68
CA GLN A 11 -8.95 0.16 -14.00
C GLN A 11 -7.62 0.87 -13.78
N MET A 12 -6.92 0.58 -12.68
CA MET A 12 -5.58 1.12 -12.42
C MET A 12 -4.60 0.69 -13.52
N ASN A 13 -4.59 -0.59 -13.89
CA ASN A 13 -3.72 -1.10 -14.95
C ASN A 13 -4.01 -0.45 -16.31
N ALA A 14 -5.29 -0.31 -16.67
CA ALA A 14 -5.69 0.36 -17.90
C ALA A 14 -5.28 1.83 -17.93
N LEU A 15 -5.41 2.53 -16.79
CA LEU A 15 -5.02 3.92 -16.64
C LEU A 15 -3.50 4.12 -16.80
N LEU A 16 -2.70 3.23 -16.20
CA LEU A 16 -1.24 3.27 -16.30
C LEU A 16 -0.72 2.86 -17.68
N ALA A 17 -1.42 1.95 -18.38
CA ALA A 17 -1.01 1.45 -19.70
C ALA A 17 -1.22 2.47 -20.83
N ASP A 18 -2.13 3.43 -20.66
CA ASP A 18 -2.40 4.46 -21.66
C ASP A 18 -1.50 5.69 -21.44
N GLU A 19 -0.54 5.90 -22.35
CA GLU A 19 0.40 7.01 -22.35
C GLU A 19 -0.28 8.39 -22.33
N GLN A 20 -1.51 8.50 -22.84
CA GLN A 20 -2.25 9.78 -22.83
C GLN A 20 -2.55 10.25 -21.40
N ASN A 21 -2.63 9.33 -20.44
CA ASN A 21 -2.88 9.65 -19.04
C ASN A 21 -1.61 10.12 -18.32
N TRP A 22 -0.42 9.90 -18.85
CA TRP A 22 0.84 10.11 -18.12
C TRP A 22 1.06 11.56 -17.70
N SER A 23 0.62 12.53 -18.51
CA SER A 23 0.68 13.95 -18.13
C SER A 23 -0.19 14.25 -16.92
N MET A 24 -1.40 13.67 -16.85
CA MET A 24 -2.32 13.83 -15.73
C MET A 24 -1.77 13.15 -14.47
N ILE A 25 -1.31 11.91 -14.61
CA ILE A 25 -0.72 11.12 -13.52
C ILE A 25 0.50 11.83 -12.95
N SER A 26 1.40 12.31 -13.81
CA SER A 26 2.60 13.03 -13.37
C SER A 26 2.26 14.31 -12.63
N GLU A 27 1.22 15.03 -13.05
CA GLU A 27 0.76 16.22 -12.34
C GLU A 27 0.17 15.89 -10.96
N GLU A 28 -0.66 14.85 -10.84
CA GLU A 28 -1.20 14.41 -9.55
C GLU A 28 -0.08 13.98 -8.59
N LEU A 29 0.87 13.20 -9.08
CA LEU A 29 2.02 12.73 -8.31
C LEU A 29 2.93 13.90 -7.89
N ALA A 30 3.17 14.87 -8.79
CA ALA A 30 3.93 16.07 -8.46
C ALA A 30 3.26 16.92 -7.38
N ALA A 31 1.92 17.04 -7.40
CA ALA A 31 1.15 17.71 -6.35
C ALA A 31 1.25 16.98 -4.99
N ALA A 32 1.48 15.66 -5.01
CA ALA A 32 1.79 14.86 -3.83
C ALA A 32 3.28 14.87 -3.44
N GLY A 33 4.13 15.63 -4.15
CA GLY A 33 5.57 15.76 -3.87
C GLY A 33 6.47 14.78 -4.65
N ILE A 34 5.91 13.93 -5.50
CA ILE A 34 6.64 12.91 -6.27
C ILE A 34 7.01 13.48 -7.63
N ARG A 35 8.27 13.86 -7.78
CA ARG A 35 8.78 14.45 -9.04
C ARG A 35 9.24 13.43 -10.07
N SER A 36 9.58 12.22 -9.62
CA SER A 36 10.03 11.11 -10.46
C SER A 36 9.15 9.90 -10.18
N PRO A 37 8.15 9.61 -11.04
CA PRO A 37 7.18 8.56 -10.80
C PRO A 37 7.78 7.19 -11.17
N THR A 38 8.56 6.62 -10.25
CA THR A 38 9.05 5.24 -10.34
C THR A 38 8.14 4.30 -9.53
N VAL A 39 8.22 3.00 -9.80
CA VAL A 39 7.50 1.99 -9.00
C VAL A 39 7.85 2.07 -7.51
N TYR A 40 9.08 2.49 -7.17
CA TYR A 40 9.53 2.66 -5.79
C TYR A 40 8.91 3.90 -5.15
N ASN A 41 9.02 5.06 -5.80
CA ASN A 41 8.50 6.33 -5.25
C ASN A 41 6.96 6.33 -5.17
N VAL A 42 6.29 5.65 -6.10
CA VAL A 42 4.82 5.58 -6.12
C VAL A 42 4.34 4.39 -5.28
N GLY A 43 4.79 3.18 -5.59
CA GLY A 43 4.31 1.95 -4.95
C GLY A 43 4.75 1.80 -3.50
N ILE A 44 6.03 2.09 -3.19
CA ILE A 44 6.55 1.95 -1.84
C ILE A 44 6.30 3.22 -1.05
N ASP A 45 6.89 4.34 -1.46
CA ASP A 45 6.86 5.55 -0.63
C ASP A 45 5.45 6.14 -0.53
N PHE A 46 4.81 6.41 -1.66
CA PHE A 46 3.49 7.05 -1.67
C PHE A 46 2.34 6.10 -1.27
N MET A 47 2.28 4.90 -1.81
CA MET A 47 1.12 4.02 -1.55
C MET A 47 1.23 3.26 -0.23
N LEU A 48 2.43 2.77 0.15
CA LEU A 48 2.60 1.94 1.35
C LEU A 48 3.09 2.75 2.55
N LEU A 49 4.22 3.46 2.43
CA LEU A 49 4.83 4.15 3.56
C LEU A 49 3.97 5.31 4.07
N GLU A 50 3.36 6.12 3.18
CA GLU A 50 2.39 7.16 3.58
C GLU A 50 1.22 6.54 4.38
N GLY A 51 0.73 5.37 3.95
CA GLY A 51 -0.32 4.65 4.65
C GLY A 51 0.09 4.24 6.06
N PHE A 52 1.32 3.75 6.24
CA PHE A 52 1.84 3.40 7.55
C PHE A 52 2.07 4.60 8.46
N GLU A 53 2.51 5.73 7.91
CA GLU A 53 2.64 6.98 8.66
C GLU A 53 1.29 7.46 9.21
N ILE A 54 0.23 7.36 8.41
CA ILE A 54 -1.14 7.66 8.85
C ILE A 54 -1.55 6.74 10.01
N LEU A 55 -1.14 5.48 10.00
CA LEU A 55 -1.43 4.54 11.08
C LEU A 55 -0.59 4.78 12.34
N ASP A 56 0.65 5.26 12.21
CA ASP A 56 1.47 5.63 13.37
C ASP A 56 1.00 6.92 14.02
N SER A 57 0.47 7.85 13.22
CA SER A 57 -0.02 9.16 13.68
C SER A 57 -1.47 9.40 13.24
N PRO A 58 -2.45 8.62 13.76
CA PRO A 58 -3.82 8.70 13.28
C PRO A 58 -4.46 10.07 13.56
N PRO A 59 -5.35 10.55 12.66
CA PRO A 59 -6.11 11.77 12.85
C PRO A 59 -6.79 11.83 14.22
N SER A 60 -6.94 13.05 14.77
CA SER A 60 -7.51 13.26 16.11
C SER A 60 -8.89 12.63 16.30
N ALA A 61 -9.73 12.64 15.26
CA ALA A 61 -11.04 11.99 15.27
C ALA A 61 -10.94 10.46 15.47
N MET A 62 -9.99 9.81 14.79
CA MET A 62 -9.76 8.36 14.93
C MET A 62 -9.19 8.04 16.31
N ARG A 63 -8.23 8.84 16.80
CA ARG A 63 -7.70 8.71 18.18
C ARG A 63 -8.79 8.84 19.23
N ALA A 64 -9.68 9.81 19.09
CA ALA A 64 -10.78 10.04 20.01
C ALA A 64 -11.74 8.83 20.08
N ILE A 65 -12.02 8.17 18.96
CA ILE A 65 -12.83 6.94 18.92
C ILE A 65 -12.12 5.82 19.72
N LEU A 66 -10.83 5.61 19.47
CA LEU A 66 -10.06 4.52 20.06
C LEU A 66 -9.82 4.68 21.57
N GLN A 67 -9.63 5.91 22.03
CA GLN A 67 -9.35 6.25 23.43
C GLN A 67 -10.62 6.36 24.29
N ASN A 68 -11.81 6.31 23.69
CA ASN A 68 -13.06 6.44 24.44
C ASN A 68 -13.42 5.14 25.17
N ARG A 69 -13.22 5.13 26.49
CA ARG A 69 -13.49 3.98 27.37
C ARG A 69 -14.96 3.55 27.46
N TRP A 70 -15.90 4.40 27.03
CA TRP A 70 -17.33 4.09 27.08
C TRP A 70 -17.80 3.31 25.85
N PHE A 71 -16.96 3.16 24.83
CA PHE A 71 -17.30 2.45 23.61
C PHE A 71 -16.88 0.98 23.66
N SER A 72 -17.82 0.08 23.34
CA SER A 72 -17.51 -1.33 23.10
C SER A 72 -16.53 -1.48 21.94
N GLU A 73 -15.79 -2.59 21.90
CA GLU A 73 -14.86 -2.88 20.80
C GLU A 73 -15.55 -2.90 19.44
N THR A 74 -16.71 -3.57 19.36
CA THR A 74 -17.52 -3.60 18.14
C THR A 74 -17.95 -2.20 17.70
N PHE A 75 -18.29 -1.31 18.64
CA PHE A 75 -18.62 0.07 18.30
C PHE A 75 -17.38 0.83 17.81
N ARG A 76 -16.23 0.69 18.50
CA ARG A 76 -14.96 1.32 18.10
C ARG A 76 -14.54 0.87 16.71
N GLU A 77 -14.69 -0.41 16.37
CA GLU A 77 -14.41 -0.96 15.05
C GLU A 77 -15.29 -0.31 13.98
N GLN A 78 -16.61 -0.31 14.18
CA GLN A 78 -17.54 0.27 13.21
C GLN A 78 -17.33 1.78 13.05
N ALA A 79 -17.06 2.49 14.15
CA ALA A 79 -16.80 3.93 14.13
C ALA A 79 -15.48 4.25 13.43
N LEU A 80 -14.41 3.49 13.69
CA LEU A 80 -13.13 3.64 13.00
C LEU A 80 -13.29 3.35 11.50
N ASN A 81 -13.97 2.26 11.15
CA ASN A 81 -14.20 1.89 9.75
C ASN A 81 -14.94 3.01 9.01
N LYS A 82 -16.01 3.55 9.60
CA LYS A 82 -16.71 4.71 9.04
C LYS A 82 -15.81 5.93 8.92
N ALA A 83 -15.01 6.24 9.94
CA ALA A 83 -14.11 7.39 9.92
C ALA A 83 -13.07 7.28 8.78
N VAL A 84 -12.46 6.12 8.61
CA VAL A 84 -11.51 5.84 7.53
C VAL A 84 -12.20 5.94 6.17
N SER A 85 -13.33 5.27 5.97
CA SER A 85 -14.07 5.36 4.70
C SER A 85 -14.51 6.78 4.37
N CYS A 86 -14.93 7.57 5.36
CA CYS A 86 -15.26 8.99 5.15
C CYS A 86 -14.03 9.80 4.75
N ALA A 87 -12.88 9.59 5.39
CA ALA A 87 -11.63 10.27 5.03
C ALA A 87 -11.22 9.97 3.59
N LEU A 88 -11.29 8.71 3.16
CA LEU A 88 -11.00 8.31 1.77
C LEU A 88 -11.97 8.96 0.77
N LYS A 89 -13.26 9.00 1.09
CA LYS A 89 -14.27 9.66 0.25
C LYS A 89 -14.02 11.16 0.12
N VAL A 90 -13.64 11.84 1.19
CA VAL A 90 -13.29 13.27 1.16
C VAL A 90 -12.03 13.51 0.33
N ARG A 91 -10.97 12.72 0.53
CA ARG A 91 -9.73 12.83 -0.25
C ARG A 91 -9.98 12.60 -1.75
N ARG A 92 -10.88 11.68 -2.09
CA ARG A 92 -11.31 11.42 -3.48
C ARG A 92 -12.13 12.57 -4.06
N ALA A 93 -13.11 13.07 -3.32
CA ALA A 93 -13.96 14.18 -3.77
C ALA A 93 -13.18 15.50 -3.97
N THR A 94 -12.02 15.63 -3.32
CA THR A 94 -11.11 16.77 -3.44
C THR A 94 -9.95 16.53 -4.41
N ALA A 95 -9.86 15.34 -5.00
CA ALA A 95 -8.86 15.04 -6.02
C ALA A 95 -9.12 15.89 -7.27
N LYS A 96 -8.02 16.34 -7.90
CA LYS A 96 -8.07 17.19 -9.09
C LYS A 96 -8.76 16.49 -10.26
N TYR A 97 -8.47 15.21 -10.46
CA TYR A 97 -9.06 14.40 -11.52
C TYR A 97 -9.92 13.27 -10.93
N GLN A 98 -11.20 13.26 -11.29
CA GLN A 98 -12.17 12.26 -10.80
C GLN A 98 -12.02 10.90 -11.50
N ASP A 99 -11.32 10.88 -12.62
CA ASP A 99 -10.90 9.72 -13.41
C ASP A 99 -9.38 9.50 -13.35
N GLY A 100 -8.69 10.19 -12.44
CA GLY A 100 -7.24 10.14 -12.31
C GLY A 100 -6.69 8.97 -11.48
N PHE A 101 -5.36 8.97 -11.37
CA PHE A 101 -4.61 7.98 -10.60
C PHE A 101 -5.03 7.98 -9.14
N LEU A 102 -5.10 9.15 -8.51
CA LEU A 102 -5.42 9.24 -7.08
C LEU A 102 -6.83 8.70 -6.78
N THR A 103 -7.82 9.05 -7.60
CA THR A 103 -9.20 8.58 -7.42
C THR A 103 -9.32 7.07 -7.62
N THR A 104 -8.64 6.53 -8.63
CA THR A 104 -8.59 5.09 -8.90
C THR A 104 -7.89 4.34 -7.76
N PHE A 105 -6.78 4.86 -7.25
CA PHE A 105 -6.06 4.30 -6.11
C PHE A 105 -6.91 4.29 -4.83
N LEU A 106 -7.54 5.41 -4.49
CA LEU A 106 -8.41 5.52 -3.31
C LEU A 106 -9.64 4.59 -3.41
N THR A 107 -10.04 4.21 -4.62
CA THR A 107 -11.09 3.21 -4.85
C THR A 107 -10.56 1.78 -4.64
N LEU A 108 -9.34 1.51 -5.10
CA LEU A 108 -8.66 0.22 -4.91
C LEU A 108 -8.52 -0.15 -3.42
N ILE A 109 -8.11 0.81 -2.59
CA ILE A 109 -7.88 0.57 -1.16
C ILE A 109 -9.12 0.73 -0.29
N GLU A 110 -10.27 1.13 -0.85
CA GLU A 110 -11.46 1.55 -0.08
C GLU A 110 -11.97 0.48 0.89
N ASP A 111 -11.97 -0.78 0.44
CA ASP A 111 -12.44 -1.91 1.22
C ASP A 111 -11.37 -2.40 2.22
N MET A 112 -10.08 -2.24 1.90
CA MET A 112 -8.97 -2.80 2.69
C MET A 112 -8.46 -1.85 3.78
N ALA A 113 -8.38 -0.56 3.50
CA ALA A 113 -7.81 0.43 4.42
C ALA A 113 -8.51 0.47 5.80
N PRO A 114 -9.85 0.39 5.92
CA PRO A 114 -10.52 0.28 7.21
C PRO A 114 -10.10 -0.96 8.02
N ILE A 115 -10.00 -2.11 7.33
CA ILE A 115 -9.60 -3.39 7.95
C ILE A 115 -8.17 -3.30 8.47
N PHE A 116 -7.25 -2.74 7.67
CA PHE A 116 -5.87 -2.50 8.09
C PHE A 116 -5.79 -1.51 9.25
N ALA A 117 -6.57 -0.43 9.22
CA ALA A 117 -6.60 0.53 10.30
C ALA A 117 -7.06 -0.09 11.62
N TRP A 118 -8.15 -0.88 11.61
CA TRP A 118 -8.59 -1.62 12.80
C TRP A 118 -7.58 -2.69 13.21
N GLY A 119 -6.99 -3.41 12.25
CA GLY A 119 -5.95 -4.39 12.50
C GLY A 119 -4.77 -3.78 13.25
N VAL A 120 -4.27 -2.61 12.84
CA VAL A 120 -3.10 -1.98 13.51
C VAL A 120 -3.48 -1.26 14.80
N LEU A 121 -4.60 -0.52 14.82
CA LEU A 121 -4.97 0.38 15.91
C LEU A 121 -5.90 -0.24 16.96
N GLY A 122 -6.50 -1.38 16.65
CA GLY A 122 -7.46 -2.07 17.50
C GLY A 122 -6.84 -2.73 18.74
N PRO A 123 -7.65 -3.50 19.49
CA PRO A 123 -7.18 -4.25 20.65
C PRO A 123 -6.18 -5.34 20.24
N ASP A 124 -5.40 -5.80 21.21
CA ASP A 124 -4.42 -6.86 21.00
C ASP A 124 -5.13 -8.19 20.68
N CYS A 125 -5.00 -8.62 19.43
CA CYS A 125 -5.57 -9.85 18.91
C CYS A 125 -4.68 -10.42 17.81
N ALA A 126 -4.96 -11.64 17.36
CA ALA A 126 -4.19 -12.29 16.29
C ALA A 126 -4.15 -11.45 14.99
N VAL A 127 -5.26 -10.77 14.64
CA VAL A 127 -5.32 -9.89 13.47
C VAL A 127 -4.35 -8.71 13.62
N LYS A 128 -4.23 -8.14 14.82
CA LYS A 128 -3.29 -7.06 15.07
C LYS A 128 -1.85 -7.50 14.96
N SER A 129 -1.49 -8.65 15.55
CA SER A 129 -0.17 -9.22 15.41
C SER A 129 0.17 -9.45 13.93
N MET A 130 -0.79 -9.92 13.13
CA MET A 130 -0.62 -10.13 11.70
C MET A 130 -0.40 -8.82 10.92
N CYS A 131 -1.21 -7.79 11.20
CA CYS A 131 -1.06 -6.49 10.54
C CYS A 131 0.25 -5.78 10.92
N ILE A 132 0.67 -5.88 12.19
CA ILE A 132 1.96 -5.36 12.65
C ILE A 132 3.12 -6.11 11.97
N PHE A 133 3.04 -7.43 11.87
CA PHE A 133 4.01 -8.23 11.14
C PHE A 133 4.11 -7.78 9.68
N LEU A 134 2.99 -7.67 8.96
CA LEU A 134 2.98 -7.26 7.56
C LEU A 134 3.59 -5.86 7.39
N LYS A 135 3.21 -4.93 8.26
CA LYS A 135 3.78 -3.58 8.28
C LYS A 135 5.30 -3.62 8.45
N ASN A 136 5.79 -4.36 9.43
CA ASN A 136 7.22 -4.46 9.70
C ASN A 136 7.98 -5.13 8.55
N ALA A 137 7.44 -6.19 7.96
CA ALA A 137 8.04 -6.87 6.82
C ALA A 137 8.22 -5.92 5.62
N VAL A 138 7.21 -5.09 5.33
CA VAL A 138 7.30 -4.06 4.27
C VAL A 138 8.29 -2.96 4.64
N LEU A 139 8.31 -2.51 5.90
CA LEU A 139 9.28 -1.51 6.36
C LEU A 139 10.72 -2.02 6.30
N ASP A 140 10.95 -3.29 6.65
CA ASP A 140 12.27 -3.90 6.59
C ASP A 140 12.73 -4.09 5.14
N PHE A 141 11.82 -4.46 4.24
CA PHE A 141 12.08 -4.42 2.80
C PHE A 141 12.41 -3.01 2.30
N ALA A 142 11.63 -2.00 2.69
CA ALA A 142 11.92 -0.62 2.30
C ALA A 142 13.30 -0.17 2.82
N ARG A 143 13.70 -0.58 4.03
CA ARG A 143 15.03 -0.30 4.57
C ARG A 143 16.13 -1.04 3.82
N SER A 144 15.92 -2.29 3.41
CA SER A 144 16.93 -3.07 2.69
C SER A 144 17.27 -2.46 1.33
N LEU A 145 16.30 -1.80 0.68
CA LEU A 145 16.50 -1.07 -0.57
C LEU A 145 17.47 0.12 -0.47
N TYR A 146 17.85 0.56 0.74
CA TYR A 146 18.80 1.65 1.01
C TYR A 146 20.02 1.20 1.84
N ASP A 147 20.11 -0.08 2.18
CA ASP A 147 21.22 -0.62 2.96
C ASP A 147 22.39 -1.01 2.05
N LEU A 148 23.50 -0.28 2.15
CA LEU A 148 24.73 -0.51 1.39
C LEU A 148 25.38 -1.87 1.67
N GLN A 149 25.02 -2.55 2.78
CA GLN A 149 25.50 -3.90 3.07
C GLN A 149 24.65 -4.98 2.38
N GLN A 150 23.41 -4.65 2.00
CA GLN A 150 22.45 -5.60 1.42
C GLN A 150 22.17 -5.35 -0.06
N THR A 151 22.46 -4.14 -0.54
CA THR A 151 22.20 -3.68 -1.91
C THR A 151 23.46 -3.12 -2.54
N ASP A 152 23.93 -3.77 -3.59
CA ASP A 152 25.08 -3.33 -4.39
C ASP A 152 24.66 -2.36 -5.51
N TYR A 153 25.03 -1.09 -5.36
CA TYR A 153 24.78 -0.03 -6.35
C TYR A 153 25.92 0.13 -7.37
N SER A 154 26.93 -0.75 -7.36
CA SER A 154 28.10 -0.65 -8.24
C SER A 154 27.76 -0.85 -9.72
N SER A 155 26.70 -1.62 -10.02
CA SER A 155 26.24 -1.88 -11.37
C SER A 155 24.75 -2.20 -11.41
N LEU A 156 24.11 -1.92 -12.55
CA LEU A 156 22.69 -2.23 -12.75
C LEU A 156 22.38 -3.73 -12.56
N PRO A 157 23.17 -4.69 -13.08
CA PRO A 157 22.89 -6.11 -12.86
C PRO A 157 22.97 -6.55 -11.40
N ALA A 158 23.93 -6.01 -10.63
CA ALA A 158 24.06 -6.31 -9.21
C ALA A 158 22.86 -5.78 -8.42
N LEU A 159 22.47 -4.52 -8.67
CA LEU A 159 21.31 -3.89 -8.06
C LEU A 159 20.03 -4.68 -8.34
N THR A 160 19.78 -5.04 -9.60
CA THR A 160 18.59 -5.82 -9.98
C THR A 160 18.57 -7.17 -9.26
N SER A 161 19.69 -7.89 -9.22
CA SER A 161 19.76 -9.18 -8.54
C SER A 161 19.52 -9.07 -7.03
N ASP A 162 19.97 -8.00 -6.39
CA ASP A 162 19.76 -7.78 -4.96
C ASP A 162 18.31 -7.38 -4.66
N ILE A 163 17.70 -6.51 -5.46
CA ILE A 163 16.29 -6.15 -5.33
C ILE A 163 15.39 -7.38 -5.55
N ASP A 164 15.65 -8.19 -6.58
CA ASP A 164 14.92 -9.42 -6.84
C ASP A 164 15.01 -10.39 -5.64
N ARG A 165 16.22 -10.54 -5.07
CA ARG A 165 16.42 -11.34 -3.85
C ARG A 165 15.59 -10.80 -2.68
N GLN A 166 15.57 -9.49 -2.48
CA GLN A 166 14.82 -8.86 -1.39
C GLN A 166 13.31 -9.00 -1.55
N ILE A 167 12.77 -8.83 -2.76
CA ILE A 167 11.35 -9.05 -3.07
C ILE A 167 10.97 -10.51 -2.81
N ASN A 168 11.78 -11.47 -3.27
CA ASN A 168 11.52 -12.89 -3.04
C ASN A 168 11.54 -13.25 -1.54
N ASN A 169 12.48 -12.67 -0.77
CA ASN A 169 12.53 -12.85 0.68
C ASN A 169 11.30 -12.28 1.38
N LEU A 170 10.83 -11.10 0.98
CA LEU A 170 9.59 -10.50 1.48
C LEU A 170 8.40 -11.42 1.20
N LEU A 171 8.22 -11.86 -0.04
CA LEU A 171 7.11 -12.73 -0.45
C LEU A 171 7.13 -14.05 0.31
N TYR A 172 8.29 -14.69 0.44
CA TYR A 172 8.45 -15.93 1.20
C TYR A 172 8.06 -15.74 2.67
N THR A 173 8.52 -14.65 3.28
CA THR A 173 8.25 -14.31 4.69
C THR A 173 6.75 -14.09 4.91
N ILE A 174 6.08 -13.34 4.03
CA ILE A 174 4.63 -13.12 4.09
C ILE A 174 3.85 -14.42 3.91
N VAL A 175 4.14 -15.21 2.88
CA VAL A 175 3.42 -16.45 2.59
C VAL A 175 3.53 -17.45 3.73
N LYS A 176 4.73 -17.58 4.31
CA LYS A 176 4.99 -18.46 5.45
C LYS A 176 4.21 -18.04 6.70
N GLU A 177 4.30 -16.77 7.09
CA GLU A 177 3.66 -16.27 8.32
C GLU A 177 2.14 -16.18 8.20
N MET A 178 1.63 -15.89 7.00
CA MET A 178 0.19 -15.88 6.74
C MET A 178 -0.41 -17.27 6.47
N ASN A 179 0.41 -18.33 6.44
CA ASN A 179 0.01 -19.69 6.10
C ASN A 179 -0.77 -19.76 4.78
N ILE A 180 -0.31 -19.00 3.79
CA ILE A 180 -0.89 -18.97 2.43
C ILE A 180 -0.30 -20.13 1.63
N ASP A 181 -1.10 -20.74 0.76
CA ASP A 181 -0.62 -21.78 -0.15
C ASP A 181 0.51 -21.22 -1.05
N PRO A 182 1.74 -21.79 -0.97
CA PRO A 182 2.88 -21.34 -1.78
C PRO A 182 2.64 -21.39 -3.29
N SER A 183 1.65 -22.17 -3.77
CA SER A 183 1.27 -22.23 -5.18
C SER A 183 0.88 -20.85 -5.75
N ILE A 184 0.47 -19.90 -4.91
CA ILE A 184 0.14 -18.54 -5.33
C ILE A 184 1.34 -17.77 -5.90
N LEU A 185 2.56 -18.07 -5.42
CA LEU A 185 3.79 -17.43 -5.90
C LEU A 185 4.18 -17.93 -7.29
N LEU A 186 3.83 -19.17 -7.62
CA LEU A 186 4.12 -19.80 -8.91
C LEU A 186 3.13 -19.38 -10.00
N ASN A 187 1.87 -19.11 -9.63
CA ASN A 187 0.79 -18.82 -10.58
C ASN A 187 0.77 -17.38 -11.09
N HIS A 188 1.39 -16.43 -10.39
CA HIS A 188 1.22 -15.00 -10.69
C HIS A 188 2.40 -14.29 -11.35
N GLN A 189 3.53 -14.98 -11.65
CA GLN A 189 4.74 -14.36 -12.26
C GLN A 189 4.89 -12.87 -11.87
N LEU A 190 4.97 -12.59 -10.57
CA LEU A 190 4.97 -11.23 -10.01
C LEU A 190 6.25 -10.45 -10.32
N VAL A 191 7.11 -10.99 -11.17
CA VAL A 191 8.23 -10.28 -11.79
C VAL A 191 7.76 -9.91 -13.19
N PRO A 192 7.51 -8.62 -13.49
CA PRO A 192 7.41 -8.22 -14.88
C PRO A 192 8.77 -8.51 -15.51
N SER A 193 8.79 -9.46 -16.44
CA SER A 193 9.85 -9.57 -17.42
C SER A 193 10.04 -8.19 -18.03
N THR A 194 11.12 -7.51 -17.64
CA THR A 194 11.59 -6.24 -18.22
C THR A 194 10.54 -5.13 -18.28
N VAL A 195 10.45 -4.32 -17.23
CA VAL A 195 10.15 -2.90 -17.44
C VAL A 195 11.37 -2.32 -18.17
N HIS A 196 11.24 -2.13 -19.48
CA HIS A 196 12.23 -1.37 -20.23
C HIS A 196 12.22 0.07 -19.70
N PHE A 197 13.24 0.41 -18.91
CA PHE A 197 13.59 1.81 -18.71
C PHE A 197 14.13 2.32 -20.05
N HIS A 198 13.44 3.31 -20.62
CA HIS A 198 14.00 4.14 -21.68
C HIS A 198 15.08 5.05 -21.11
#